data_AF-A0A963WUR6-F1
#
_entry.id   AF-A0A963WUR6-F1
#
_cell.length_a   1.000
_cell.length_b   1.000
_cell.length_c   1.000
_cell.angle_alpha   90.00
_cell.angle_beta   90.00
_cell.angle_gamma   90.00
#
_symmetry.space_group_name_H-M   'P 1'
#
loop_
_entity.id
_entity.type
_entity.pdbx_description
1 polymer ?
#
loop_
_entity_poly.entity_id
_entity_poly.type
_entity_poly.pdbx_seq_one_letter_code
_entity_poly.pdbx_strand_id
1 'polypeptide(L)'
;IRCAAQFINALFDAPREFWFPALVVVDEAQMFAPSVAGEIGEDTRRLTLSAMTNLMCRGRKRGLAGIVATQRLAKLAKNVAAEASNFLMGRTFLDIDMQRAADLLGMERRQAERIRDLERGHFLALGPAISRRPVAVKIGPVQTGHKVRAEGLMPLPQAPSGGMEALLTDSLAADVQAASPPPPPPPAPRPADLVPAPAPARAVSSPASEGSSQAATSGAREEAMATILSAMAQEEGITFQSASQLYQAFLMRCRSERIGGVPMDMNVFRRRFAIASAGLERLDDPTRARVLALGEQVDEDVLAPYLAIAAACAEGKSVPDDEELARVYGTSSPGRIRRLLDHLEKMGLIVVREEFGGGRSLLVPGLENIPAE
;
A
#
# COMPACT_ATOMS: atom_id res chain seq x y z
N ILE A 1 7.44 -13.68 -8.98
CA ILE A 1 7.61 -13.98 -7.54
C ILE A 1 6.91 -15.28 -7.12
N ARG A 2 5.59 -15.46 -7.37
CA ARG A 2 4.87 -16.71 -7.04
C ARG A 2 5.52 -17.98 -7.61
N CYS A 3 5.93 -17.96 -8.88
CA CYS A 3 6.55 -19.13 -9.54
C CYS A 3 7.83 -19.60 -8.83
N ALA A 4 8.64 -18.68 -8.30
CA ALA A 4 9.86 -19.04 -7.56
C ALA A 4 9.53 -19.76 -6.25
N ALA A 5 8.50 -19.31 -5.53
CA ALA A 5 8.05 -19.98 -4.31
C ALA A 5 7.48 -21.38 -4.60
N GLN A 6 6.68 -21.51 -5.67
CA GLN A 6 6.20 -22.80 -6.14
C GLN A 6 7.35 -23.73 -6.54
N PHE A 7 8.36 -23.21 -7.24
CA PHE A 7 9.55 -23.96 -7.62
C PHE A 7 10.31 -24.46 -6.39
N ILE A 8 10.57 -23.59 -5.41
CA ILE A 8 11.23 -23.98 -4.15
C ILE A 8 10.42 -25.06 -3.44
N ASN A 9 9.09 -24.91 -3.33
CA ASN A 9 8.26 -25.93 -2.70
C ASN A 9 8.27 -27.26 -3.49
N ALA A 10 8.22 -27.22 -4.81
CA ALA A 10 8.32 -28.42 -5.64
C ALA A 10 9.66 -29.16 -5.44
N LEU A 11 10.77 -28.44 -5.27
CA LEU A 11 12.06 -29.06 -4.88
C LEU A 11 11.98 -29.79 -3.53
N PHE A 12 11.15 -29.30 -2.60
CA PHE A 12 10.95 -29.91 -1.30
C PHE A 12 10.03 -31.15 -1.32
N ASP A 13 9.05 -31.12 -2.21
CA ASP A 13 8.02 -32.15 -2.37
C ASP A 13 8.43 -33.24 -3.37
N ALA A 14 9.55 -33.06 -4.06
CA ALA A 14 10.14 -34.06 -4.93
C ALA A 14 10.32 -35.41 -4.17
N PRO A 15 10.07 -36.56 -4.82
CA PRO A 15 10.35 -37.86 -4.23
C PRO A 15 11.82 -38.00 -3.79
N ARG A 16 12.06 -38.77 -2.73
CA ARG A 16 13.39 -38.91 -2.11
C ARG A 16 14.48 -39.42 -3.06
N GLU A 17 14.09 -40.19 -4.08
CA GLU A 17 14.99 -40.66 -5.14
C GLU A 17 15.59 -39.54 -6.00
N PHE A 18 14.97 -38.36 -6.00
CA PHE A 18 15.44 -37.17 -6.72
C PHE A 18 16.13 -36.14 -5.81
N TRP A 19 16.35 -36.47 -4.54
CA TRP A 19 17.06 -35.57 -3.62
C TRP A 19 18.56 -35.67 -3.83
N PHE A 20 19.10 -34.70 -4.55
CA PHE A 20 20.54 -34.52 -4.75
C PHE A 20 21.01 -33.24 -4.06
N PRO A 21 22.27 -33.19 -3.58
CA PRO A 21 22.87 -31.97 -3.08
C PRO A 21 22.80 -30.85 -4.12
N ALA A 22 22.11 -29.76 -3.80
CA ALA A 22 21.95 -28.62 -4.70
C ALA A 22 22.11 -27.30 -3.95
N LEU A 23 22.74 -26.32 -4.61
CA LEU A 23 22.78 -24.94 -4.17
C LEU A 23 21.59 -24.18 -4.76
N VAL A 24 20.76 -23.63 -3.90
CA VAL A 24 19.62 -22.78 -4.30
C VAL A 24 19.98 -21.35 -3.98
N VAL A 25 20.36 -20.59 -5.01
CA VAL A 25 20.74 -19.18 -4.88
C VAL A 25 19.55 -18.28 -5.16
N VAL A 26 19.19 -17.46 -4.18
CA VAL A 26 18.13 -16.47 -4.29
C VAL A 26 18.75 -15.08 -4.24
N ASP A 27 18.80 -14.42 -5.39
CA ASP A 27 19.22 -13.03 -5.48
C ASP A 27 18.06 -12.07 -5.18
N GLU A 28 18.39 -10.88 -4.67
CA GLU A 28 17.43 -9.90 -4.15
C GLU A 28 16.37 -10.53 -3.22
N ALA A 29 16.84 -11.34 -2.27
CA ALA A 29 15.98 -12.18 -1.46
C ALA A 29 14.94 -11.42 -0.62
N GLN A 30 15.15 -10.12 -0.34
CA GLN A 30 14.15 -9.28 0.31
C GLN A 30 12.85 -9.18 -0.51
N MET A 31 12.89 -9.40 -1.83
CA MET A 31 11.71 -9.48 -2.68
C MET A 31 10.86 -10.73 -2.41
N PHE A 32 11.45 -11.80 -1.88
CA PHE A 32 10.76 -13.06 -1.59
C PHE A 32 10.45 -13.21 -0.10
N ALA A 33 11.25 -12.57 0.76
CA ALA A 33 11.08 -12.57 2.21
C ALA A 33 11.21 -11.15 2.81
N PRO A 34 10.26 -10.25 2.53
CA PRO A 34 10.33 -8.87 3.03
C PRO A 34 10.01 -8.77 4.52
N SER A 35 10.74 -7.90 5.24
CA SER A 35 10.55 -7.65 6.67
C SER A 35 9.25 -6.91 6.99
N VAL A 36 8.72 -6.11 6.06
CA VAL A 36 7.48 -5.32 6.21
C VAL A 36 6.46 -5.72 5.14
N ALA A 37 5.16 -5.64 5.48
CA ALA A 37 4.06 -5.83 4.53
C ALA A 37 3.92 -4.57 3.66
N GLY A 38 3.81 -4.69 2.34
CA GLY A 38 3.40 -3.53 1.53
C GLY A 38 3.68 -3.59 0.04
N GLU A 39 4.79 -4.20 -0.39
CA GLU A 39 5.16 -4.22 -1.82
C GLU A 39 4.53 -5.40 -2.58
N ILE A 40 4.00 -6.39 -1.87
CA ILE A 40 3.53 -7.67 -2.41
C ILE A 40 2.20 -8.03 -1.74
N GLY A 41 1.22 -8.47 -2.54
CA GLY A 41 -0.08 -8.96 -2.03
C GLY A 41 0.10 -10.05 -0.97
N GLU A 42 -0.75 -10.03 0.06
CA GLU A 42 -0.54 -10.78 1.30
C GLU A 42 -0.37 -12.29 1.09
N ASP A 43 -1.20 -12.90 0.24
CA ASP A 43 -1.10 -14.32 -0.10
C ASP A 43 0.22 -14.68 -0.77
N THR A 44 0.66 -13.83 -1.71
CA THR A 44 1.93 -14.02 -2.42
C THR A 44 3.09 -13.92 -1.43
N ARG A 45 3.05 -12.93 -0.54
CA ARG A 45 4.07 -12.72 0.48
C ARG A 45 4.13 -13.91 1.44
N ARG A 46 2.98 -14.41 1.90
CA ARG A 46 2.90 -15.57 2.79
C ARG A 46 3.49 -16.81 2.12
N LEU A 47 3.12 -17.07 0.87
CA LEU A 47 3.64 -18.18 0.09
C LEU A 47 5.16 -18.09 -0.07
N THR A 48 5.69 -16.93 -0.46
CA THR A 48 7.13 -16.77 -0.72
C THR A 48 7.95 -16.77 0.55
N LEU A 49 7.47 -16.11 1.61
CA LEU A 49 8.13 -16.13 2.91
C LEU A 49 8.18 -17.54 3.50
N SER A 50 7.08 -18.31 3.35
CA SER A 50 7.04 -19.70 3.79
C SER A 50 8.01 -20.58 3.00
N ALA A 51 8.08 -20.41 1.67
CA ALA A 51 9.04 -21.14 0.83
C ALA A 51 10.49 -20.81 1.21
N MET A 52 10.82 -19.53 1.40
CA MET A 52 12.15 -19.09 1.86
C MET A 52 12.50 -19.62 3.25
N THR A 53 11.54 -19.60 4.18
CA THR A 53 11.74 -20.14 5.54
C THR A 53 11.98 -21.66 5.49
N ASN A 54 11.20 -22.40 4.69
CA ASN A 54 11.40 -23.84 4.50
C ASN A 54 12.78 -24.13 3.89
N LEU A 55 13.18 -23.36 2.87
CA LEU A 55 14.51 -23.48 2.26
C LEU A 55 15.62 -23.38 3.31
N MET A 56 15.56 -22.36 4.17
CA MET A 56 16.59 -22.13 5.18
C MET A 56 16.54 -23.14 6.34
N CYS A 57 15.37 -23.38 6.93
CA CYS A 57 15.25 -24.25 8.11
C CYS A 57 15.35 -25.75 7.79
N ARG A 58 14.77 -26.17 6.66
CA ARG A 58 14.54 -27.60 6.35
C ARG A 58 15.29 -28.08 5.11
N GLY A 59 15.91 -27.19 4.33
CA GLY A 59 16.63 -27.52 3.11
C GLY A 59 17.73 -28.55 3.34
N ARG A 60 18.49 -28.39 4.44
CA ARG A 60 19.57 -29.32 4.82
C ARG A 60 19.13 -30.78 4.89
N LYS A 61 17.90 -31.07 5.33
CA LYS A 61 17.38 -32.45 5.41
C LYS A 61 17.10 -33.06 4.03
N ARG A 62 17.01 -32.25 2.98
CA ARG A 62 16.68 -32.62 1.60
C ARG A 62 17.85 -32.42 0.63
N GLY A 63 19.05 -32.14 1.15
CA GLY A 63 20.21 -31.83 0.32
C GLY A 63 20.21 -30.42 -0.30
N LEU A 64 19.26 -29.56 0.07
CA LEU A 64 19.16 -28.21 -0.46
C LEU A 64 19.89 -27.22 0.46
N ALA A 65 20.91 -26.54 -0.08
CA ALA A 65 21.61 -25.48 0.61
C ALA A 65 21.22 -24.12 0.03
N GLY A 66 20.52 -23.32 0.83
CA GLY A 66 20.06 -21.99 0.44
C GLY A 66 21.17 -20.94 0.55
N ILE A 67 21.33 -20.12 -0.49
CA ILE A 67 22.16 -18.91 -0.49
C ILE A 67 21.25 -17.72 -0.70
N VAL A 68 21.30 -16.76 0.22
CA VAL A 68 20.44 -15.58 0.25
C VAL A 68 21.32 -14.37 -0.03
N ALA A 69 21.15 -13.74 -1.20
CA ALA A 69 21.83 -12.50 -1.55
C ALA A 69 20.84 -11.34 -1.48
N THR A 70 21.27 -10.23 -0.87
CA THR A 70 20.45 -9.02 -0.71
C THR A 70 21.34 -7.79 -0.60
N GLN A 71 20.89 -6.67 -1.16
CA GLN A 71 21.54 -5.37 -0.98
C GLN A 71 21.21 -4.74 0.39
N ARG A 72 20.07 -5.09 0.98
CA ARG A 72 19.50 -4.43 2.17
C ARG A 72 19.10 -5.48 3.20
N LEU A 73 20.03 -5.85 4.08
CA LEU A 73 19.81 -6.82 5.15
C LEU A 73 18.61 -6.48 6.05
N ALA A 74 18.37 -5.20 6.35
CA ALA A 74 17.26 -4.73 7.16
C ALA A 74 15.88 -4.92 6.50
N LYS A 75 15.83 -5.01 5.17
CA LYS A 75 14.61 -5.31 4.42
C LYS A 75 14.30 -6.81 4.38
N LEU A 76 15.26 -7.67 4.73
CA LEU A 76 15.06 -9.12 4.78
C LEU A 76 14.38 -9.54 6.09
N ALA A 77 13.45 -10.49 5.99
CA ALA A 77 12.75 -11.05 7.15
C ALA A 77 13.74 -11.64 8.17
N LYS A 78 13.55 -11.28 9.45
CA LYS A 78 14.46 -11.67 10.53
C LYS A 78 14.63 -13.19 10.63
N ASN A 79 13.54 -13.91 10.46
CA ASN A 79 13.49 -15.37 10.56
C ASN A 79 14.25 -16.06 9.41
N VAL A 80 14.33 -15.45 8.23
CA VAL A 80 15.10 -16.03 7.11
C VAL A 80 16.59 -15.78 7.31
N ALA A 81 16.96 -14.56 7.74
CA ALA A 81 18.35 -14.20 7.98
C ALA A 81 18.98 -14.96 9.16
N ALA A 82 18.21 -15.21 10.22
CA ALA A 82 18.70 -15.87 11.44
C ALA A 82 19.03 -17.36 11.25
N GLU A 83 18.48 -18.01 10.22
CA GLU A 83 18.69 -19.43 9.93
C GLU A 83 19.97 -19.66 9.11
N ALA A 84 20.57 -18.60 8.56
CA ALA A 84 21.86 -18.69 7.90
C ALA A 84 22.97 -18.97 8.93
N SER A 85 23.87 -19.90 8.59
CA SER A 85 25.02 -20.27 9.42
C SER A 85 26.34 -19.70 8.91
N ASN A 86 26.35 -19.20 7.67
CA ASN A 86 27.51 -18.58 7.04
C ASN A 86 27.11 -17.20 6.51
N PHE A 87 27.96 -16.22 6.73
CA PHE A 87 27.73 -14.82 6.41
C PHE A 87 28.92 -14.25 5.65
N LEU A 88 28.61 -13.45 4.64
CA LEU A 88 29.54 -12.58 3.93
C LEU A 88 28.93 -11.19 3.94
N MET A 89 29.43 -10.31 4.81
CA MET A 89 28.90 -8.96 4.97
C MET A 89 29.77 -7.97 4.18
N GLY A 90 29.20 -7.39 3.13
CA GLY A 90 29.86 -6.34 2.35
C GLY A 90 29.71 -4.97 2.99
N ARG A 91 30.23 -3.94 2.30
CA ARG A 91 30.09 -2.55 2.72
C ARG A 91 28.61 -2.15 2.84
N THR A 92 28.22 -1.59 3.99
CA THR A 92 26.92 -0.94 4.20
C THR A 92 27.07 0.36 4.99
N PHE A 93 26.24 1.35 4.66
CA PHE A 93 26.32 2.69 5.25
C PHE A 93 25.18 3.02 6.22
N LEU A 94 24.11 2.23 6.18
CA LEU A 94 22.89 2.57 6.91
C LEU A 94 22.92 1.93 8.29
N ASP A 95 22.68 2.73 9.32
CA ASP A 95 22.72 2.30 10.73
C ASP A 95 21.84 1.08 10.99
N ILE A 96 20.69 1.01 10.34
CA ILE A 96 19.78 -0.13 10.46
C ILE A 96 20.38 -1.43 9.91
N ASP A 97 21.13 -1.37 8.81
CA ASP A 97 21.78 -2.53 8.22
C ASP A 97 23.03 -2.91 9.03
N MET A 98 23.79 -1.92 9.52
CA MET A 98 24.92 -2.16 10.43
C MET A 98 24.47 -2.82 11.73
N GLN A 99 23.36 -2.38 12.31
CA GLN A 99 22.80 -3.00 13.52
C GLN A 99 22.45 -4.46 13.26
N ARG A 100 21.74 -4.73 12.16
CA ARG A 100 21.33 -6.08 11.79
C ARG A 100 22.53 -6.98 11.51
N ALA A 101 23.59 -6.43 10.90
CA ALA A 101 24.84 -7.13 10.68
C ALA A 101 25.55 -7.44 12.00
N ALA A 102 25.63 -6.48 12.92
CA ALA A 102 26.22 -6.67 14.25
C ALA A 102 25.50 -7.79 15.03
N ASP A 103 24.16 -7.77 15.01
CA ASP A 103 23.32 -8.78 15.67
C ASP A 103 23.61 -10.20 15.12
N LEU A 104 23.77 -10.35 13.80
CA LEU A 104 24.04 -11.65 13.16
C LEU A 104 25.49 -12.12 13.33
N LEU A 105 26.44 -11.18 13.33
CA LEU A 105 27.86 -11.50 13.47
C LEU A 105 28.30 -11.65 14.93
N GLY A 106 27.42 -11.37 15.90
CA GLY A 106 27.74 -11.41 17.32
C GLY A 106 28.79 -10.37 17.72
N MET A 107 28.78 -9.21 17.06
CA MET A 107 29.76 -8.15 17.24
C MET A 107 29.20 -7.00 18.07
N GLU A 108 30.08 -6.29 18.77
CA GLU A 108 29.71 -5.03 19.40
C GLU A 108 29.45 -3.94 18.35
N ARG A 109 28.54 -3.00 18.63
CA ARG A 109 28.19 -1.89 17.73
C ARG A 109 29.41 -1.14 17.18
N ARG A 110 30.40 -0.84 18.03
CA ARG A 110 31.64 -0.15 17.64
C ARG A 110 32.46 -0.95 16.63
N GLN A 111 32.47 -2.27 16.74
CA GLN A 111 33.20 -3.12 15.81
C GLN A 111 32.51 -3.18 14.44
N ALA A 112 31.18 -3.06 14.42
CA ALA A 112 30.38 -3.05 13.20
C ALA A 112 30.56 -1.76 12.38
N GLU A 113 31.02 -0.65 12.97
CA GLU A 113 31.37 0.58 12.24
C GLU A 113 32.43 0.33 11.15
N ARG A 114 33.33 -0.64 11.38
CA ARG A 114 34.35 -1.06 10.39
C ARG A 114 33.76 -1.58 9.08
N ILE A 115 32.49 -2.02 9.09
CA ILE A 115 31.79 -2.51 7.89
C ILE A 115 31.54 -1.35 6.91
N ARG A 116 31.41 -0.11 7.41
CA ARG A 116 31.18 1.09 6.60
C ARG A 116 32.37 1.42 5.71
N ASP A 117 33.57 1.17 6.21
CA ASP A 117 34.84 1.52 5.55
C ASP A 117 35.40 0.40 4.67
N LEU A 118 34.68 -0.73 4.53
CA LEU A 118 35.11 -1.82 3.66
C LEU A 118 35.17 -1.39 2.21
N GLU A 119 36.30 -1.64 1.55
CA GLU A 119 36.43 -1.40 0.11
C GLU A 119 35.58 -2.39 -0.71
N ARG A 120 35.29 -2.03 -1.96
CA ARG A 120 34.62 -2.94 -2.90
C ARG A 120 35.43 -4.24 -3.03
N GLY A 121 34.73 -5.37 -2.94
CA GLY A 121 35.35 -6.70 -3.00
C GLY A 121 35.89 -7.18 -1.65
N HIS A 122 35.88 -6.36 -0.59
CA HIS A 122 36.17 -6.79 0.76
C HIS A 122 34.88 -7.07 1.54
N PHE A 123 34.90 -8.15 2.29
CA PHE A 123 33.77 -8.65 3.07
C PHE A 123 34.24 -9.07 4.44
N LEU A 124 33.34 -8.99 5.42
CA LEU A 124 33.50 -9.62 6.70
C LEU A 124 32.82 -10.99 6.66
N ALA A 125 33.60 -12.04 6.85
CA ALA A 125 33.14 -13.42 6.72
C ALA A 125 33.07 -14.11 8.08
N LEU A 126 31.98 -14.85 8.31
CA LEU A 126 31.76 -15.63 9.53
C LEU A 126 30.99 -16.91 9.19
N GLY A 127 31.32 -18.01 9.85
CA GLY A 127 30.51 -19.22 9.82
C GLY A 127 31.34 -20.50 9.79
N PRO A 128 30.73 -21.67 10.05
CA PRO A 128 31.44 -22.95 10.11
C PRO A 128 32.20 -23.31 8.83
N ALA A 129 31.75 -22.82 7.66
CA ALA A 129 32.42 -23.06 6.38
C ALA A 129 33.59 -22.11 6.11
N ILE A 130 33.79 -21.08 6.94
CA ILE A 130 34.80 -20.03 6.70
C ILE A 130 35.71 -19.87 7.92
N SER A 131 35.15 -19.38 9.04
CA SER A 131 35.88 -19.09 10.28
C SER A 131 34.90 -18.99 11.45
N ARG A 132 35.35 -19.44 12.63
CA ARG A 132 34.59 -19.34 13.89
C ARG A 132 34.51 -17.91 14.43
N ARG A 133 35.38 -17.00 13.96
CA ARG A 133 35.39 -15.58 14.31
C ARG A 133 35.28 -14.73 13.04
N PRO A 134 34.68 -13.52 13.09
CA PRO A 134 34.60 -12.66 11.93
C PRO A 134 36.01 -12.32 11.39
N VAL A 135 36.26 -12.61 10.12
CA VAL A 135 37.54 -12.34 9.43
C VAL A 135 37.31 -11.52 8.17
N ALA A 136 38.20 -10.56 7.89
CA ALA A 136 38.15 -9.81 6.64
C ALA A 136 38.65 -10.69 5.49
N VAL A 137 37.87 -10.79 4.43
CA VAL A 137 38.19 -11.55 3.22
C VAL A 137 38.08 -10.67 1.99
N LYS A 138 38.92 -10.93 0.98
CA LYS A 138 38.87 -10.28 -0.32
C LYS A 138 38.37 -11.27 -1.36
N ILE A 139 37.27 -10.93 -2.03
CA ILE A 139 36.74 -11.72 -3.13
C ILE A 139 37.60 -11.47 -4.37
N GLY A 140 38.03 -12.55 -5.01
CA GLY A 140 38.81 -12.51 -6.25
C GLY A 140 38.01 -11.95 -7.44
N PRO A 141 38.68 -11.63 -8.55
CA PRO A 141 38.00 -11.22 -9.77
C PRO A 141 37.08 -12.34 -10.28
N VAL A 142 35.96 -11.95 -10.91
CA VAL A 142 35.03 -12.90 -11.54
C VAL A 142 35.74 -13.59 -12.71
N GLN A 143 35.86 -14.91 -12.63
CA GLN A 143 36.52 -15.72 -13.67
C GLN A 143 35.53 -16.19 -14.75
N THR A 144 34.22 -16.12 -14.47
CA THR A 144 33.14 -16.55 -15.35
C THR A 144 32.33 -15.34 -15.82
N GLY A 145 32.42 -15.01 -17.11
CA GLY A 145 31.65 -13.92 -17.71
C GLY A 145 30.41 -14.43 -18.44
N HIS A 146 29.38 -13.59 -18.51
CA HIS A 146 28.35 -13.75 -19.54
C HIS A 146 29.00 -13.58 -20.93
N LYS A 147 28.59 -14.38 -21.93
CA LYS A 147 28.62 -13.89 -23.32
C LYS A 147 27.74 -12.65 -23.34
N VAL A 148 28.35 -11.49 -23.22
CA VAL A 148 27.66 -10.21 -23.10
C VAL A 148 26.89 -10.00 -24.41
N ARG A 149 25.55 -9.96 -24.38
CA ARG A 149 24.84 -9.00 -25.23
C ARG A 149 25.06 -7.66 -24.54
N ALA A 150 26.11 -6.97 -24.96
CA ALA A 150 26.43 -5.65 -24.47
C ALA A 150 25.48 -4.68 -25.18
N GLU A 151 24.27 -4.51 -24.68
CA GLU A 151 23.65 -3.20 -24.76
C GLU A 151 24.28 -2.38 -23.62
N GLY A 152 25.53 -1.98 -23.83
CA GLY A 152 26.12 -0.94 -23.01
C GLY A 152 25.26 0.31 -23.15
N LEU A 153 25.09 1.05 -22.04
CA LEU A 153 24.54 2.39 -22.13
C LEU A 153 25.40 3.19 -23.12
N MET A 154 24.78 3.64 -24.21
CA MET A 154 25.47 4.44 -25.20
C MET A 154 25.93 5.74 -24.53
N PRO A 155 27.16 6.20 -24.79
CA PRO A 155 27.60 7.49 -24.30
C PRO A 155 26.65 8.58 -24.80
N LEU A 156 26.42 9.59 -23.96
CA LEU A 156 25.56 10.73 -24.29
C LEU A 156 26.00 11.32 -25.66
N PRO A 157 25.09 11.50 -26.63
CA PRO A 157 25.45 12.07 -27.91
C PRO A 157 26.05 13.46 -27.70
N GLN A 158 27.25 13.68 -28.22
CA GLN A 158 27.91 14.98 -28.19
C GLN A 158 27.24 15.88 -29.23
N ALA A 159 26.13 16.53 -28.85
CA ALA A 159 25.59 17.63 -29.64
C ALA A 159 26.50 18.86 -29.45
N PRO A 160 26.80 19.63 -30.52
CA PRO A 160 27.53 20.88 -30.38
C PRO A 160 26.75 21.83 -29.45
N SER A 161 27.46 22.47 -28.52
CA SER A 161 26.89 23.35 -27.49
C SER A 161 26.36 24.69 -28.04
N GLY A 162 26.58 24.98 -29.32
CA GLY A 162 26.09 26.19 -29.97
C GLY A 162 24.59 26.12 -30.27
N GLY A 163 23.80 27.00 -29.67
CA GLY A 163 22.37 27.17 -29.94
C GLY A 163 21.43 26.48 -28.94
N MET A 164 21.96 25.79 -27.93
CA MET A 164 21.15 25.11 -26.90
C MET A 164 20.46 26.11 -25.95
N GLU A 165 21.06 27.29 -25.74
CA GLU A 165 20.46 28.42 -25.00
C GLU A 165 19.23 29.00 -25.72
N ALA A 166 19.26 29.12 -27.05
CA ALA A 166 18.11 29.65 -27.81
C ALA A 166 16.89 28.72 -27.72
N LEU A 167 17.11 27.40 -27.77
CA LEU A 167 16.05 26.40 -27.61
C LEU A 167 15.44 26.37 -26.21
N LEU A 168 16.20 26.75 -25.18
CA LEU A 168 15.73 26.81 -23.80
C LEU A 168 15.11 28.17 -23.44
N THR A 169 15.41 29.24 -24.17
CA THR A 169 15.00 30.60 -23.80
C THR A 169 13.96 31.24 -24.72
N ASP A 170 13.72 30.69 -25.93
CA ASP A 170 12.72 31.21 -26.88
C ASP A 170 11.30 31.25 -26.29
N SER A 171 10.96 30.37 -25.34
CA SER A 171 9.67 30.34 -24.65
C SER A 171 9.69 30.93 -23.23
N LEU A 172 10.87 31.13 -22.61
CA LEU A 172 10.95 31.68 -21.24
C LEU A 172 10.79 33.21 -21.18
N ALA A 173 11.05 33.93 -22.27
CA ALA A 173 10.86 35.37 -22.31
C ALA A 173 9.38 35.80 -22.17
N ALA A 174 8.44 34.92 -22.54
CA ALA A 174 7.01 35.15 -22.38
C ALA A 174 6.52 34.92 -20.93
N ASP A 175 7.12 33.96 -20.21
CA ASP A 175 6.64 33.53 -18.89
C ASP A 175 7.18 34.38 -17.72
N VAL A 176 8.32 35.06 -17.88
CA VAL A 176 8.95 35.86 -16.80
C VAL A 176 8.25 37.21 -16.57
N GLN A 177 7.42 37.70 -17.50
CA GLN A 177 6.66 38.94 -17.29
C GLN A 177 5.45 38.79 -16.35
N ALA A 178 5.04 37.56 -15.99
CA ALA A 178 3.74 37.32 -15.35
C ALA A 178 3.74 37.00 -13.84
N ALA A 179 4.87 36.72 -13.18
CA ALA A 179 4.83 36.21 -11.82
C ALA A 179 5.88 36.80 -10.85
N SER A 180 5.42 37.65 -9.93
CA SER A 180 6.14 37.99 -8.70
C SER A 180 5.82 36.98 -7.59
N PRO A 181 6.80 36.54 -6.77
CA PRO A 181 6.56 35.54 -5.72
C PRO A 181 5.89 36.13 -4.45
N PRO A 182 4.95 35.41 -3.80
CA PRO A 182 4.29 35.86 -2.57
C PRO A 182 5.10 35.51 -1.29
N PRO A 183 4.89 36.25 -0.18
CA PRO A 183 5.64 36.08 1.08
C PRO A 183 5.14 34.91 1.95
N PRO A 184 5.98 34.41 2.90
CA PRO A 184 5.68 33.21 3.69
C PRO A 184 4.72 33.45 4.89
N PRO A 185 3.96 32.42 5.33
CA PRO A 185 2.94 32.53 6.38
C PRO A 185 3.46 32.28 7.83
N PRO A 186 2.73 32.74 8.87
CA PRO A 186 3.13 32.63 10.28
C PRO A 186 2.68 31.32 10.99
N PRO A 187 3.28 30.95 12.15
CA PRO A 187 3.04 29.68 12.85
C PRO A 187 1.84 29.67 13.82
N ALA A 188 1.27 28.48 14.07
CA ALA A 188 0.02 28.24 14.82
C ALA A 188 0.17 28.10 16.36
N PRO A 189 -0.89 28.37 17.17
CA PRO A 189 -0.86 28.34 18.64
C PRO A 189 -1.19 26.96 19.27
N ARG A 190 -0.84 26.78 20.57
CA ARG A 190 -0.96 25.53 21.36
C ARG A 190 -2.21 25.49 22.27
N PRO A 191 -2.72 24.29 22.63
CA PRO A 191 -3.97 24.11 23.37
C PRO A 191 -3.76 24.02 24.88
N ALA A 192 -4.35 24.95 25.64
CA ALA A 192 -4.66 24.82 27.06
C ALA A 192 -5.82 25.77 27.41
N ASP A 193 -6.67 25.31 28.32
CA ASP A 193 -7.77 26.02 28.98
C ASP A 193 -9.06 26.20 28.16
N LEU A 194 -10.06 25.35 28.46
CA LEU A 194 -11.32 25.75 29.11
C LEU A 194 -12.30 24.55 29.17
N VAL A 195 -12.37 23.92 30.34
CA VAL A 195 -13.48 23.05 30.79
C VAL A 195 -14.55 23.97 31.43
N PRO A 196 -15.85 23.65 31.30
CA PRO A 196 -16.64 23.36 32.51
C PRO A 196 -17.57 22.12 32.37
N ALA A 197 -17.97 21.62 33.55
CA ALA A 197 -18.63 20.33 33.86
C ALA A 197 -20.19 20.39 33.89
N PRO A 198 -20.94 19.27 34.14
CA PRO A 198 -22.30 18.95 33.61
C PRO A 198 -23.51 19.18 34.57
N ALA A 199 -24.76 19.02 34.07
CA ALA A 199 -26.02 18.88 34.86
C ALA A 199 -27.19 18.20 34.05
N PRO A 200 -28.33 17.73 34.64
CA PRO A 200 -28.77 16.32 34.59
C PRO A 200 -30.13 15.99 33.89
N ALA A 201 -30.49 14.70 33.92
CA ALA A 201 -31.52 13.95 33.18
C ALA A 201 -33.02 14.28 33.42
N ARG A 202 -33.89 13.84 32.49
CA ARG A 202 -35.30 13.50 32.78
C ARG A 202 -35.85 12.40 31.85
N ALA A 203 -36.49 11.40 32.45
CA ALA A 203 -37.11 10.21 31.86
C ALA A 203 -38.56 10.46 31.40
N VAL A 204 -39.06 9.66 30.45
CA VAL A 204 -40.46 9.16 30.39
C VAL A 204 -40.57 7.93 29.45
N SER A 205 -41.58 7.13 29.73
CA SER A 205 -41.80 5.68 29.57
C SER A 205 -42.53 5.20 28.30
N SER A 206 -42.40 3.90 28.01
CA SER A 206 -43.09 3.04 27.00
C SER A 206 -44.62 2.90 27.23
N PRO A 207 -45.46 2.30 26.31
CA PRO A 207 -45.46 0.85 25.99
C PRO A 207 -45.86 0.44 24.53
N ALA A 208 -45.90 -0.88 24.29
CA ALA A 208 -45.89 -1.62 23.02
C ALA A 208 -47.20 -1.74 22.20
N SER A 209 -47.08 -1.99 20.88
CA SER A 209 -47.98 -2.84 20.08
C SER A 209 -47.26 -3.43 18.85
N GLU A 210 -47.17 -4.76 18.80
CA GLU A 210 -46.45 -5.55 17.80
C GLU A 210 -47.42 -6.12 16.75
N GLY A 211 -46.98 -6.18 15.49
CA GLY A 211 -47.68 -6.94 14.43
C GLY A 211 -47.64 -6.27 13.05
N SER A 212 -48.06 -5.00 12.96
CA SER A 212 -48.00 -4.19 11.71
C SER A 212 -47.05 -2.99 11.83
N SER A 213 -46.69 -2.61 13.06
CA SER A 213 -45.81 -1.49 13.39
C SER A 213 -44.31 -1.83 13.21
N GLN A 214 -43.92 -3.11 13.21
CA GLN A 214 -42.51 -3.51 13.10
C GLN A 214 -41.89 -3.19 11.74
N ALA A 215 -42.66 -3.29 10.64
CA ALA A 215 -42.16 -2.93 9.31
C ALA A 215 -41.99 -1.40 9.16
N ALA A 216 -42.97 -0.61 9.60
CA ALA A 216 -42.92 0.85 9.58
C ALA A 216 -41.84 1.40 10.53
N THR A 217 -41.66 0.80 11.71
CA THR A 217 -40.58 1.15 12.64
C THR A 217 -39.21 0.65 12.18
N SER A 218 -39.13 -0.45 11.40
CA SER A 218 -37.88 -0.89 10.78
C SER A 218 -37.44 0.03 9.65
N GLY A 219 -38.37 0.49 8.78
CA GLY A 219 -38.08 1.47 7.73
C GLY A 219 -37.64 2.82 8.30
N ALA A 220 -38.41 3.36 9.26
CA ALA A 220 -38.04 4.60 9.95
C ALA A 220 -36.68 4.50 10.67
N ARG A 221 -36.34 3.31 11.19
CA ARG A 221 -35.04 3.04 11.80
C ARG A 221 -33.90 3.00 10.77
N GLU A 222 -34.12 2.35 9.64
CA GLU A 222 -33.14 2.29 8.55
C GLU A 222 -32.86 3.67 7.97
N GLU A 223 -33.90 4.49 7.80
CA GLU A 223 -33.79 5.90 7.40
C GLU A 223 -33.01 6.73 8.42
N ALA A 224 -33.27 6.57 9.71
CA ALA A 224 -32.51 7.24 10.76
C ALA A 224 -31.03 6.83 10.77
N MET A 225 -30.73 5.55 10.57
CA MET A 225 -29.34 5.07 10.44
C MET A 225 -28.65 5.63 9.19
N ALA A 226 -29.34 5.66 8.05
CA ALA A 226 -28.82 6.24 6.81
C ALA A 226 -28.54 7.74 6.99
N THR A 227 -29.41 8.47 7.69
CA THR A 227 -29.25 9.88 8.03
C THR A 227 -27.99 10.12 8.87
N ILE A 228 -27.76 9.30 9.91
CA ILE A 228 -26.54 9.39 10.72
C ILE A 228 -25.29 9.11 9.89
N LEU A 229 -25.32 8.08 9.04
CA LEU A 229 -24.17 7.73 8.18
C LEU A 229 -23.85 8.83 7.18
N SER A 230 -24.87 9.42 6.56
CA SER A 230 -24.72 10.57 5.65
C SER A 230 -24.14 11.78 6.38
N ALA A 231 -24.69 12.13 7.54
CA ALA A 231 -24.18 13.23 8.36
C ALA A 231 -22.71 13.00 8.79
N MET A 232 -22.35 11.77 9.18
CA MET A 232 -20.97 11.43 9.49
C MET A 232 -20.05 11.56 8.27
N ALA A 233 -20.48 11.09 7.09
CA ALA A 233 -19.67 11.12 5.87
C ALA A 233 -19.35 12.55 5.37
N GLN A 234 -20.15 13.54 5.77
CA GLN A 234 -19.93 14.95 5.44
C GLN A 234 -18.96 15.67 6.39
N GLU A 235 -18.51 15.02 7.46
CA GLU A 235 -17.58 15.64 8.42
C GLU A 235 -16.16 15.73 7.87
N GLU A 236 -15.54 16.88 8.04
CA GLU A 236 -14.16 17.10 7.60
C GLU A 236 -13.20 16.13 8.29
N GLY A 237 -12.37 15.45 7.50
CA GLY A 237 -11.35 14.53 8.00
C GLY A 237 -11.88 13.17 8.48
N ILE A 238 -13.18 12.90 8.38
CA ILE A 238 -13.78 11.65 8.90
C ILE A 238 -13.21 10.40 8.21
N THR A 239 -12.99 10.47 6.90
CA THR A 239 -12.47 9.36 6.08
C THR A 239 -11.02 8.99 6.38
N PHE A 240 -10.28 9.83 7.11
CA PHE A 240 -8.91 9.54 7.55
C PHE A 240 -8.84 8.75 8.87
N GLN A 241 -9.98 8.57 9.54
CA GLN A 241 -10.06 7.81 10.78
C GLN A 241 -10.09 6.30 10.52
N SER A 242 -9.66 5.52 11.51
CA SER A 242 -9.74 4.05 11.40
C SER A 242 -11.19 3.56 11.40
N ALA A 243 -11.46 2.45 10.71
CA ALA A 243 -12.81 1.84 10.67
C ALA A 243 -13.39 1.59 12.08
N SER A 244 -12.54 1.22 13.04
CA SER A 244 -12.95 1.05 14.45
C SER A 244 -13.40 2.36 15.09
N GLN A 245 -12.70 3.47 14.86
CA GLN A 245 -13.09 4.79 15.38
C GLN A 245 -14.41 5.27 14.77
N LEU A 246 -14.56 5.11 13.45
CA LEU A 246 -15.78 5.43 12.73
C LEU A 246 -16.98 4.63 13.26
N TYR A 247 -16.79 3.33 13.47
CA TYR A 247 -17.85 2.49 14.01
C TYR A 247 -18.23 2.87 15.45
N GLN A 248 -17.25 3.22 16.30
CA GLN A 248 -17.55 3.71 17.65
C GLN A 248 -18.29 5.06 17.64
N ALA A 249 -17.90 5.99 16.75
CA ALA A 249 -18.60 7.25 16.57
C ALA A 249 -20.05 7.04 16.11
N PHE A 250 -20.27 6.13 15.16
CA PHE A 250 -21.60 5.73 14.71
C PHE A 250 -22.45 5.17 15.86
N LEU A 251 -21.92 4.22 16.63
CA LEU A 251 -22.62 3.67 17.79
C LEU A 251 -22.94 4.73 18.84
N MET A 252 -22.07 5.72 19.05
CA MET A 252 -22.34 6.84 19.96
C MET A 252 -23.52 7.69 19.47
N ARG A 253 -23.58 8.00 18.17
CA ARG A 253 -24.70 8.78 17.58
C ARG A 253 -26.01 8.00 17.60
N CYS A 254 -26.00 6.71 17.25
CA CYS A 254 -27.19 5.87 17.37
C CYS A 254 -27.74 5.81 18.81
N ARG A 255 -26.86 5.77 19.82
CA ARG A 255 -27.27 5.84 21.23
C ARG A 255 -27.87 7.20 21.58
N SER A 256 -27.27 8.29 21.10
CA SER A 256 -27.77 9.66 21.32
C SER A 256 -29.18 9.86 20.75
N GLU A 257 -29.43 9.31 19.56
CA GLU A 257 -30.74 9.38 18.89
C GLU A 257 -31.74 8.29 19.33
N ARG A 258 -31.39 7.51 20.36
CA ARG A 258 -32.22 6.43 20.92
C ARG A 258 -32.68 5.40 19.88
N ILE A 259 -31.85 5.15 18.86
CA ILE A 259 -32.10 4.12 17.86
C ILE A 259 -31.79 2.75 18.51
N GLY A 260 -32.84 2.05 18.97
CA GLY A 260 -32.71 0.77 19.66
C GLY A 260 -32.52 -0.44 18.74
N GLY A 261 -31.73 -1.44 19.17
CA GLY A 261 -31.61 -2.78 18.57
C GLY A 261 -30.18 -3.27 18.31
N VAL A 262 -30.04 -4.52 17.83
CA VAL A 262 -28.74 -5.19 17.57
C VAL A 262 -27.85 -4.30 16.69
N PRO A 263 -26.58 -4.09 17.06
CA PRO A 263 -25.67 -3.23 16.29
C PRO A 263 -25.43 -3.82 14.89
N MET A 264 -25.33 -2.93 13.90
CA MET A 264 -24.99 -3.27 12.52
C MET A 264 -23.65 -4.01 12.48
N ASP A 265 -23.55 -5.12 11.74
CA ASP A 265 -22.27 -5.80 11.56
C ASP A 265 -21.21 -4.85 10.96
N MET A 266 -19.94 -5.03 11.34
CA MET A 266 -18.85 -4.16 10.90
C MET A 266 -18.72 -4.09 9.37
N ASN A 267 -18.94 -5.18 8.66
CA ASN A 267 -18.84 -5.18 7.19
C ASN A 267 -20.01 -4.42 6.57
N VAL A 268 -21.21 -4.61 7.10
CA VAL A 268 -22.41 -3.86 6.69
C VAL A 268 -22.21 -2.37 6.96
N PHE A 269 -21.61 -2.00 8.10
CA PHE A 269 -21.26 -0.63 8.42
C PHE A 269 -20.26 -0.03 7.44
N ARG A 270 -19.13 -0.71 7.20
CA ARG A 270 -18.11 -0.24 6.25
C ARG A 270 -18.70 0.00 4.87
N ARG A 271 -19.51 -0.94 4.39
CA ARG A 271 -20.18 -0.86 3.09
C ARG A 271 -21.15 0.33 3.02
N ARG A 272 -22.04 0.47 4.00
CA ARG A 272 -22.99 1.59 4.03
C ARG A 272 -22.30 2.95 4.21
N PHE A 273 -21.24 3.02 4.99
CA PHE A 273 -20.43 4.22 5.16
C PHE A 273 -19.67 4.61 3.89
N ALA A 274 -19.11 3.63 3.17
CA ALA A 274 -18.48 3.84 1.87
C ALA A 274 -19.45 4.41 0.83
N ILE A 275 -20.68 3.87 0.78
CA ILE A 275 -21.77 4.39 -0.08
C ILE A 275 -22.11 5.84 0.29
N ALA A 276 -22.26 6.14 1.58
CA ALA A 276 -22.55 7.50 2.06
C ALA A 276 -21.41 8.49 1.73
N SER A 277 -20.15 8.05 1.83
CA SER A 277 -18.97 8.88 1.54
C SER A 277 -18.79 9.18 0.05
N ALA A 278 -19.25 8.29 -0.83
CA ALA A 278 -19.18 8.46 -2.28
C ALA A 278 -20.09 9.56 -2.84
N GLY A 279 -21.01 10.11 -2.03
CA GLY A 279 -21.78 11.29 -2.39
C GLY A 279 -22.75 11.07 -3.56
N LEU A 280 -23.37 9.89 -3.65
CA LEU A 280 -24.28 9.50 -4.75
C LEU A 280 -25.59 10.29 -4.81
N GLU A 281 -25.84 11.21 -3.86
CA GLU A 281 -27.04 12.04 -3.80
C GLU A 281 -27.19 12.99 -5.01
N ARG A 282 -26.08 13.25 -5.73
CA ARG A 282 -26.06 14.07 -6.95
C ARG A 282 -26.67 13.39 -8.17
N LEU A 283 -26.85 12.06 -8.13
CA LEU A 283 -27.42 11.28 -9.22
C LEU A 283 -28.93 11.11 -9.07
N ASP A 284 -29.63 11.00 -10.20
CA ASP A 284 -31.02 10.57 -10.27
C ASP A 284 -31.17 9.09 -9.85
N ASP A 285 -32.35 8.73 -9.35
CA ASP A 285 -32.63 7.40 -8.79
C ASP A 285 -32.27 6.22 -9.71
N PRO A 286 -32.57 6.21 -11.03
CA PRO A 286 -32.24 5.06 -11.87
C PRO A 286 -30.73 4.94 -12.12
N THR A 287 -30.02 6.05 -12.29
CA THR A 287 -28.57 6.06 -12.44
C THR A 287 -27.88 5.66 -11.14
N ARG A 288 -28.36 6.16 -10.00
CA ARG A 288 -27.89 5.79 -8.66
C ARG A 288 -28.03 4.29 -8.42
N ALA A 289 -29.18 3.70 -8.74
CA ALA A 289 -29.41 2.27 -8.59
C ALA A 289 -28.42 1.43 -9.42
N ARG A 290 -28.13 1.87 -10.65
CA ARG A 290 -27.18 1.21 -11.55
C ARG A 290 -25.73 1.33 -11.06
N VAL A 291 -25.32 2.50 -10.56
CA VAL A 291 -24.00 2.70 -9.93
C VAL A 291 -23.85 1.82 -8.67
N LEU A 292 -24.89 1.72 -7.84
CA LEU A 292 -24.90 0.85 -6.67
C LEU A 292 -24.78 -0.64 -7.06
N ALA A 293 -25.47 -1.08 -8.10
CA ALA A 293 -25.39 -2.45 -8.61
C ALA A 293 -23.97 -2.82 -9.07
N LEU A 294 -23.28 -1.89 -9.74
CA LEU A 294 -21.88 -2.08 -10.14
C LEU A 294 -20.92 -2.20 -8.94
N GLY A 295 -21.28 -1.62 -7.79
CA GLY A 295 -20.51 -1.72 -6.55
C GLY A 295 -20.72 -3.00 -5.76
N GLU A 296 -21.68 -3.88 -6.13
CA GLU A 296 -22.00 -5.10 -5.37
C GLU A 296 -20.81 -6.06 -5.23
N GLN A 297 -19.99 -6.15 -6.28
CA GLN A 297 -18.85 -7.07 -6.33
C GLN A 297 -17.52 -6.42 -5.92
N VAL A 298 -17.57 -5.19 -5.39
CA VAL A 298 -16.39 -4.42 -5.01
C VAL A 298 -16.19 -4.48 -3.50
N ASP A 299 -14.94 -4.78 -3.10
CA ASP A 299 -14.52 -4.85 -1.70
C ASP A 299 -14.67 -3.49 -0.99
N GLU A 300 -15.02 -3.51 0.30
CA GLU A 300 -15.39 -2.31 1.06
C GLU A 300 -14.25 -1.28 1.15
N ASP A 301 -13.00 -1.72 1.15
CA ASP A 301 -11.82 -0.86 1.28
C ASP A 301 -11.56 0.02 0.04
N VAL A 302 -12.12 -0.35 -1.12
CA VAL A 302 -12.02 0.41 -2.39
C VAL A 302 -13.38 0.81 -2.95
N LEU A 303 -14.47 0.41 -2.29
CA LEU A 303 -15.84 0.69 -2.73
C LEU A 303 -16.14 2.19 -2.80
N ALA A 304 -15.75 2.96 -1.78
CA ALA A 304 -16.04 4.39 -1.72
C ALA A 304 -15.44 5.16 -2.92
N PRO A 305 -14.12 5.07 -3.22
CA PRO A 305 -13.57 5.74 -4.38
C PRO A 305 -14.08 5.16 -5.71
N TYR A 306 -14.35 3.85 -5.79
CA TYR A 306 -14.94 3.27 -7.00
C TYR A 306 -16.32 3.86 -7.31
N LEU A 307 -17.20 3.97 -6.31
CA LEU A 307 -18.51 4.56 -6.46
C LEU A 307 -18.43 6.05 -6.84
N ALA A 308 -17.46 6.79 -6.30
CA ALA A 308 -17.21 8.18 -6.69
C ALA A 308 -16.81 8.31 -8.18
N ILE A 309 -15.94 7.41 -8.67
CA ILE A 309 -15.56 7.34 -10.09
C ILE A 309 -16.77 6.99 -10.97
N ALA A 310 -17.52 5.96 -10.60
CA ALA A 310 -18.71 5.53 -11.33
C ALA A 310 -19.76 6.64 -11.40
N ALA A 311 -19.97 7.36 -10.31
CA ALA A 311 -20.87 8.49 -10.28
C ALA A 311 -20.37 9.68 -11.12
N ALA A 312 -19.06 9.95 -11.16
CA ALA A 312 -18.52 11.00 -12.04
C ALA A 312 -18.68 10.63 -13.52
N CYS A 313 -18.41 9.37 -13.88
CA CYS A 313 -18.61 8.87 -15.24
C CYS A 313 -20.08 8.94 -15.67
N ALA A 314 -21.00 8.66 -14.75
CA ALA A 314 -22.43 8.73 -15.01
C ALA A 314 -22.94 10.16 -15.28
N GLU A 315 -22.29 11.18 -14.72
CA GLU A 315 -22.54 12.59 -15.02
C GLU A 315 -21.83 13.08 -16.29
N GLY A 316 -21.18 12.19 -17.05
CA GLY A 316 -20.39 12.55 -18.23
C GLY A 316 -19.05 13.22 -17.91
N LYS A 317 -18.61 13.23 -16.64
CA LYS A 317 -17.29 13.73 -16.25
C LYS A 317 -16.25 12.65 -16.51
N SER A 318 -15.18 13.01 -17.22
CA SER A 318 -14.08 12.10 -17.55
C SER A 318 -13.21 11.74 -16.33
N VAL A 319 -13.20 12.57 -15.28
CA VAL A 319 -12.38 12.38 -14.07
C VAL A 319 -13.11 12.97 -12.85
N PRO A 320 -13.30 12.23 -11.76
CA PRO A 320 -13.58 12.84 -10.46
C PRO A 320 -12.34 13.59 -9.98
N ASP A 321 -12.54 14.75 -9.37
CA ASP A 321 -11.44 15.59 -8.88
C ASP A 321 -10.50 14.77 -7.94
N ASP A 322 -9.19 15.01 -8.05
CA ASP A 322 -8.19 14.33 -7.23
C ASP A 322 -8.42 14.62 -5.73
N GLU A 323 -8.98 15.78 -5.41
CA GLU A 323 -9.40 16.15 -4.05
C GLU A 323 -10.62 15.33 -3.58
N GLU A 324 -11.59 15.08 -4.47
CA GLU A 324 -12.75 14.25 -4.18
C GLU A 324 -12.31 12.80 -3.93
N LEU A 325 -11.43 12.26 -4.77
CA LEU A 325 -10.86 10.92 -4.58
C LEU A 325 -10.01 10.83 -3.31
N ALA A 326 -9.20 11.85 -3.02
CA ALA A 326 -8.40 11.94 -1.79
C ALA A 326 -9.30 11.90 -0.55
N ARG A 327 -10.38 12.67 -0.56
CA ARG A 327 -11.36 12.75 0.51
C ARG A 327 -12.05 11.41 0.70
N VAL A 328 -12.62 10.82 -0.35
CA VAL A 328 -13.41 9.58 -0.24
C VAL A 328 -12.54 8.37 0.09
N TYR A 329 -11.29 8.33 -0.38
CA TYR A 329 -10.35 7.26 -0.04
C TYR A 329 -9.67 7.46 1.32
N GLY A 330 -9.74 8.65 1.93
CA GLY A 330 -9.09 8.94 3.20
C GLY A 330 -7.56 9.05 3.06
N THR A 331 -7.07 9.59 1.94
CA THR A 331 -5.63 9.77 1.73
C THR A 331 -5.27 11.11 1.11
N SER A 332 -4.24 11.76 1.65
CA SER A 332 -3.65 12.97 1.07
C SER A 332 -2.46 12.65 0.15
N SER A 333 -2.21 11.36 -0.17
CA SER A 333 -1.05 10.96 -0.96
C SER A 333 -1.45 10.74 -2.43
N PRO A 334 -0.97 11.58 -3.37
CA PRO A 334 -1.24 11.39 -4.80
C PRO A 334 -0.72 10.04 -5.32
N GLY A 335 0.33 9.50 -4.71
CA GLY A 335 0.86 8.19 -5.03
C GLY A 335 -0.07 7.04 -4.61
N ARG A 336 -0.85 7.20 -3.54
CA ARG A 336 -1.86 6.21 -3.14
C ARG A 336 -3.08 6.25 -4.06
N ILE A 337 -3.49 7.43 -4.51
CA ILE A 337 -4.56 7.59 -5.50
C ILE A 337 -4.17 6.93 -6.83
N ARG A 338 -2.94 7.15 -7.31
CA ARG A 338 -2.43 6.45 -8.51
C ARG A 338 -2.46 4.93 -8.36
N ARG A 339 -1.97 4.38 -7.25
CA ARG A 339 -2.01 2.93 -6.99
C ARG A 339 -3.43 2.37 -6.87
N LEU A 340 -4.36 3.15 -6.33
CA LEU A 340 -5.77 2.79 -6.25
C LEU A 340 -6.38 2.69 -7.65
N LEU A 341 -6.12 3.66 -8.53
CA LEU A 341 -6.56 3.60 -9.93
C LEU A 341 -5.96 2.39 -10.66
N ASP A 342 -4.64 2.16 -10.51
CA ASP A 342 -3.98 0.97 -11.06
C ASP A 342 -4.59 -0.35 -10.55
N HIS A 343 -5.04 -0.37 -9.29
CA HIS A 343 -5.65 -1.54 -8.66
C HIS A 343 -7.05 -1.79 -9.22
N LEU A 344 -7.88 -0.74 -9.31
CA LEU A 344 -9.22 -0.81 -9.89
C LEU A 344 -9.17 -1.21 -11.38
N GLU A 345 -8.17 -0.72 -12.12
CA GLU A 345 -7.96 -1.09 -13.53
C GLU A 345 -7.57 -2.57 -13.68
N LYS A 346 -6.66 -3.07 -12.83
CA LYS A 346 -6.28 -4.51 -12.84
C LYS A 346 -7.43 -5.44 -12.48
N MET A 347 -8.38 -4.97 -11.66
CA MET A 347 -9.60 -5.72 -11.35
C MET A 347 -10.63 -5.66 -12.49
N GLY A 348 -10.39 -4.85 -13.53
CA GLY A 348 -11.32 -4.62 -14.63
C GLY A 348 -12.54 -3.78 -14.23
N LEU A 349 -12.48 -3.07 -13.10
CA LEU A 349 -13.57 -2.22 -12.60
C LEU A 349 -13.58 -0.85 -13.28
N ILE A 350 -12.42 -0.37 -13.72
CA ILE A 350 -12.29 0.87 -14.49
C ILE A 350 -11.32 0.65 -15.65
N VAL A 351 -11.39 1.53 -16.64
CA VAL A 351 -10.40 1.64 -17.72
C VAL A 351 -9.81 3.04 -17.65
N VAL A 352 -8.49 3.12 -17.52
CA VAL A 352 -7.78 4.40 -17.51
C VAL A 352 -7.26 4.67 -18.92
N ARG A 353 -7.66 5.78 -19.52
CA ARG A 353 -7.13 6.26 -20.79
C ARG A 353 -6.28 7.49 -20.55
N GLU A 354 -5.06 7.47 -21.05
CA GLU A 354 -4.23 8.68 -21.08
C GLU A 354 -4.61 9.50 -22.31
N GLU A 355 -4.97 10.76 -22.09
CA GLU A 355 -5.26 11.71 -23.15
C GLU A 355 -3.96 12.40 -23.60
N PHE A 356 -3.89 12.74 -24.89
CA PHE A 356 -2.78 13.51 -25.45
C PHE A 356 -2.74 14.90 -24.79
N GLY A 357 -1.87 15.06 -23.80
CA GLY A 357 -1.81 16.27 -22.96
C GLY A 357 -1.57 15.99 -21.47
N GLY A 358 -1.49 14.72 -21.05
CA GLY A 358 -1.23 14.34 -19.66
C GLY A 358 -2.49 14.34 -18.79
N GLY A 359 -3.66 14.61 -19.38
CA GLY A 359 -4.95 14.30 -18.79
C GLY A 359 -5.19 12.79 -18.77
N ARG A 360 -6.03 12.34 -17.84
CA ARG A 360 -6.53 10.97 -17.80
C ARG A 360 -8.04 11.01 -18.02
N SER A 361 -8.62 10.02 -18.66
CA SER A 361 -10.07 9.77 -18.63
C SER A 361 -10.30 8.40 -18.01
N LEU A 362 -11.24 8.34 -17.08
CA LEU A 362 -11.69 7.12 -16.43
C LEU A 362 -12.99 6.68 -17.07
N LEU A 363 -13.08 5.41 -17.43
CA LEU A 363 -14.31 4.78 -17.92
C LEU A 363 -14.68 3.64 -16.98
N VAL A 364 -15.95 3.48 -16.68
CA VAL A 364 -16.46 2.34 -15.89
C VAL A 364 -17.22 1.41 -16.84
N PRO A 365 -16.73 0.17 -17.06
CA PRO A 365 -17.44 -0.82 -17.85
C PRO A 365 -18.87 -1.01 -17.34
N GLY A 366 -19.85 -0.97 -18.24
CA GLY A 366 -21.28 -1.03 -17.89
C GLY A 366 -21.97 0.33 -17.69
N LEU A 367 -21.23 1.45 -17.72
CA LEU A 367 -21.78 2.82 -17.76
C LEU A 367 -21.67 3.50 -19.14
N GLU A 368 -21.11 2.82 -20.14
CA GLU A 368 -20.70 3.33 -21.47
C GLU A 368 -21.82 3.92 -22.37
N ASN A 369 -23.09 3.85 -21.96
CA ASN A 369 -24.26 4.26 -22.76
C ASN A 369 -25.11 5.35 -22.11
N ILE A 370 -24.52 6.26 -21.33
CA ILE A 370 -25.24 7.45 -20.87
C ILE A 370 -24.92 8.59 -21.83
N PRO A 371 -25.85 9.02 -22.70
CA PRO A 371 -25.65 10.23 -23.49
C PRO A 371 -25.55 11.42 -22.51
N ALA A 372 -24.49 12.21 -22.63
CA ALA A 372 -24.41 13.49 -21.97
C ALA A 372 -25.47 14.41 -22.59
N GLU A 373 -26.50 14.81 -21.83
CA GLU A 373 -27.38 15.93 -22.18
C GLU A 373 -26.74 17.26 -21.83
#